data_AF-A0A7S0E3K9-F1
#
_entry.id   AF-A0A7S0E3K9-F1
#
_cell.length_a   1.000
_cell.length_b   1.000
_cell.length_c   1.000
_cell.angle_alpha   90.00
_cell.angle_beta   90.00
_cell.angle_gamma   90.00
#
_symmetry.space_group_name_H-M   'P 1'
#
loop_
_entity.id
_entity.type
_entity.pdbx_description
1 polymer ?
#
loop_
_entity_poly.entity_id
_entity_poly.type
_entity_poly.pdbx_seq_one_letter_code
_entity_poly.pdbx_strand_id
1 'polypeptide(L)'
;GDHAFGNTDITGTLVIPANVETIGDYAFDSTKLTGLDLSNAASLVSIGLRAFGYTDITGTLVIPANVETIGDYAFDSTKLTGLDLSNAASLVSIGGNAFKETNLEGTLVIPAKVKTIGYAAFDVTKLMFLDLSSAASLVSIGDTAFYRTKLTGTLVIPANVKTIGINAFRETKLTSLDLSQ
;
A
#
# COMPACT_ATOMS: atom_id res chain seq x y z
N GLY A 1 13.50 -14.66 4.73
CA GLY A 1 14.46 -13.75 5.39
C GLY A 1 14.90 -12.71 4.40
N ASP A 2 15.75 -11.78 4.85
CA ASP A 2 16.16 -10.63 4.03
C ASP A 2 16.99 -11.06 2.83
N HIS A 3 16.82 -10.37 1.70
CA HIS A 3 17.50 -10.62 0.43
C HIS A 3 17.39 -12.05 -0.12
N ALA A 4 16.47 -12.89 0.40
CA ALA A 4 16.43 -14.33 0.13
C ALA A 4 16.41 -14.69 -1.36
N PHE A 5 15.72 -13.90 -2.17
CA PHE A 5 15.57 -14.07 -3.62
C PHE A 5 15.70 -12.75 -4.39
N GLY A 6 16.21 -11.69 -3.75
CA GLY A 6 16.38 -10.39 -4.40
C GLY A 6 17.39 -10.48 -5.55
N ASN A 7 17.12 -9.78 -6.65
CA ASN A 7 17.94 -9.76 -7.87
C ASN A 7 18.09 -11.13 -8.55
N THR A 8 17.05 -11.98 -8.48
CA THR A 8 17.03 -13.29 -9.15
C THR A 8 16.08 -13.30 -10.34
N ASP A 9 16.24 -14.29 -11.22
CA ASP A 9 15.37 -14.52 -12.39
C ASP A 9 14.04 -15.24 -12.07
N ILE A 10 13.67 -15.36 -10.78
CA ILE A 10 12.42 -16.02 -10.39
C ILE A 10 11.24 -15.30 -11.02
N THR A 11 10.35 -16.07 -11.63
CA THR A 11 9.19 -15.59 -12.39
C THR A 11 7.94 -16.42 -12.09
N GLY A 12 6.81 -16.01 -12.67
CA GLY A 12 5.51 -16.61 -12.44
C GLY A 12 4.83 -16.08 -11.17
N THR A 13 3.89 -16.86 -10.65
CA THR A 13 3.12 -16.51 -9.45
C THR A 13 3.79 -17.10 -8.22
N LEU A 14 4.14 -16.24 -7.27
CA LEU A 14 4.57 -16.65 -5.93
C LEU A 14 3.35 -16.89 -5.04
N VAL A 15 3.29 -18.07 -4.43
CA VAL A 15 2.28 -18.40 -3.40
C VAL A 15 2.96 -18.42 -2.04
N ILE A 16 2.49 -17.59 -1.11
CA ILE A 16 3.02 -17.56 0.26
C ILE A 16 2.27 -18.60 1.12
N PRO A 17 2.97 -19.57 1.73
CA PRO A 17 2.33 -20.59 2.55
C PRO A 17 1.92 -20.06 3.92
N ALA A 18 1.02 -20.79 4.59
CA ALA A 18 0.33 -20.34 5.80
C ALA A 18 1.22 -20.01 7.00
N ASN A 19 2.39 -20.65 7.10
CA ASN A 19 3.30 -20.52 8.22
C ASN A 19 4.34 -19.41 8.07
N VAL A 20 4.29 -18.61 6.99
CA VAL A 20 5.19 -17.47 6.82
C VAL A 20 4.66 -16.30 7.65
N GLU A 21 5.41 -15.93 8.68
CA GLU A 21 5.09 -14.79 9.55
C GLU A 21 5.61 -13.45 8.99
N THR A 22 6.75 -13.49 8.31
CA THR A 22 7.42 -12.30 7.79
C THR A 22 7.98 -12.55 6.40
N ILE A 23 7.73 -11.61 5.49
CA ILE A 23 8.47 -11.48 4.25
C ILE A 23 9.57 -10.46 4.49
N GLY A 24 10.82 -10.90 4.47
CA GLY A 24 11.97 -10.10 4.86
C GLY A 24 12.26 -8.93 3.90
N ASP A 25 13.15 -8.06 4.35
CA ASP A 25 13.56 -6.89 3.57
C ASP A 25 14.24 -7.34 2.27
N TYR A 26 13.88 -6.73 1.14
CA TYR A 26 14.40 -7.04 -0.19
C TYR A 26 14.22 -8.51 -0.61
N ALA A 27 13.31 -9.28 0.03
CA ALA A 27 13.22 -10.73 -0.16
C ALA A 27 13.00 -11.14 -1.62
N PHE A 28 12.24 -10.37 -2.40
CA PHE A 28 11.95 -10.60 -3.82
C PHE A 28 12.15 -9.33 -4.66
N ASP A 29 12.95 -8.37 -4.16
CA ASP A 29 13.28 -7.14 -4.87
C ASP A 29 13.91 -7.45 -6.23
N SER A 30 13.51 -6.72 -7.27
CA SER A 30 14.09 -6.82 -8.61
C SER A 30 14.05 -8.25 -9.19
N THR A 31 12.96 -8.98 -8.91
CA THR A 31 12.66 -10.29 -9.52
C THR A 31 11.69 -10.15 -10.70
N LYS A 32 11.52 -11.23 -11.48
CA LYS A 32 10.59 -11.29 -12.63
C LYS A 32 9.23 -11.88 -12.25
N LEU A 33 8.85 -11.83 -10.97
CA LEU A 33 7.56 -12.30 -10.50
C LEU A 33 6.44 -11.53 -11.19
N THR A 34 5.44 -12.24 -11.71
CA THR A 34 4.29 -11.65 -12.40
C THR A 34 3.02 -11.72 -11.56
N GLY A 35 3.01 -12.53 -10.51
CA GLY A 35 1.87 -12.68 -9.60
C GLY A 35 2.31 -12.94 -8.17
N LEU A 36 1.45 -12.56 -7.24
CA LEU A 36 1.60 -12.81 -5.81
C LEU A 36 0.26 -13.24 -5.23
N ASP A 37 0.24 -14.40 -4.59
CA ASP A 37 -0.91 -14.94 -3.88
C ASP A 37 -0.61 -15.01 -2.38
N LEU A 38 -1.32 -14.16 -1.62
CA LEU A 38 -1.28 -14.10 -0.16
C LEU A 38 -2.50 -14.76 0.48
N SER A 39 -3.42 -15.37 -0.29
CA SER A 39 -4.68 -15.93 0.23
C SER A 39 -4.48 -17.00 1.30
N ASN A 40 -3.37 -17.74 1.21
CA ASN A 40 -3.00 -18.77 2.18
C ASN A 40 -2.13 -18.25 3.33
N ALA A 41 -1.67 -17.00 3.31
CA ALA A 41 -0.68 -16.45 4.24
C ALA A 41 -1.29 -16.05 5.59
N ALA A 42 -1.94 -17.01 6.26
CA ALA A 42 -2.72 -16.79 7.48
C ALA A 42 -1.87 -16.28 8.67
N SER A 43 -0.60 -16.63 8.75
CA SER A 43 0.30 -16.14 9.81
C SER A 43 1.06 -14.87 9.45
N LEU A 44 0.89 -14.32 8.25
CA LEU A 44 1.69 -13.18 7.79
C LEU A 44 1.37 -11.91 8.59
N VAL A 45 2.38 -11.38 9.28
CA VAL A 45 2.31 -10.18 10.11
C VAL A 45 2.96 -8.99 9.43
N SER A 46 4.06 -9.19 8.70
CA SER A 46 4.82 -8.08 8.13
C SER A 46 5.38 -8.35 6.74
N ILE A 47 5.35 -7.30 5.91
CA ILE A 47 5.97 -7.26 4.59
C ILE A 47 7.08 -6.21 4.66
N GLY A 48 8.33 -6.65 4.54
CA GLY A 48 9.53 -5.84 4.78
C GLY A 48 9.79 -4.73 3.76
N LEU A 49 10.82 -3.94 4.07
CA LEU A 49 11.37 -2.89 3.20
C LEU A 49 11.68 -3.46 1.83
N ARG A 50 11.06 -2.89 0.80
CA ARG A 50 11.25 -3.27 -0.62
C ARG A 50 11.09 -4.78 -0.87
N ALA A 51 10.27 -5.48 -0.10
CA ALA A 51 10.10 -6.93 -0.23
C ALA A 51 9.75 -7.39 -1.65
N PHE A 52 8.98 -6.60 -2.41
CA PHE A 52 8.53 -6.86 -3.77
C PHE A 52 8.76 -5.67 -4.72
N GLY A 53 9.71 -4.78 -4.37
CA GLY A 53 10.04 -3.63 -5.21
C GLY A 53 10.56 -4.07 -6.58
N TYR A 54 10.28 -3.27 -7.62
CA TYR A 54 10.80 -3.49 -8.98
C TYR A 54 10.48 -4.88 -9.54
N THR A 55 9.29 -5.40 -9.25
CA THR A 55 8.78 -6.67 -9.81
C THR A 55 7.69 -6.43 -10.86
N ASP A 56 7.41 -7.44 -11.67
CA ASP A 56 6.34 -7.41 -12.68
C ASP A 56 4.97 -7.83 -12.12
N ILE A 57 4.81 -7.87 -10.78
CA ILE A 57 3.58 -8.32 -10.12
C ILE A 57 2.41 -7.44 -10.57
N THR A 58 1.37 -8.07 -11.10
CA THR A 58 0.16 -7.40 -11.63
C THR A 58 -1.11 -7.94 -10.98
N GLY A 59 -2.25 -7.32 -11.30
CA GLY A 59 -3.56 -7.68 -10.78
C GLY A 59 -3.87 -7.02 -9.44
N THR A 60 -4.83 -7.61 -8.73
CA THR A 60 -5.27 -7.11 -7.42
C THR A 60 -4.51 -7.82 -6.31
N LEU A 61 -3.80 -7.04 -5.49
CA LEU A 61 -3.20 -7.52 -4.25
C LEU A 61 -4.24 -7.50 -3.13
N VAL A 62 -4.51 -8.66 -2.53
CA VAL A 62 -5.36 -8.77 -1.34
C VAL A 62 -4.47 -8.92 -0.11
N ILE A 63 -4.57 -7.98 0.84
CA ILE A 63 -3.77 -8.02 2.08
C ILE A 63 -4.50 -8.88 3.13
N PRO A 64 -3.85 -9.93 3.68
CA PRO A 64 -4.44 -10.79 4.72
C PRO A 64 -4.72 -10.06 6.04
N ALA A 65 -5.60 -10.64 6.86
CA ALA A 65 -6.11 -10.00 8.07
C ALA A 65 -5.08 -9.72 9.16
N ASN A 66 -4.03 -10.53 9.23
CA ASN A 66 -3.01 -10.43 10.26
C ASN A 66 -1.84 -9.52 9.89
N VAL A 67 -1.80 -8.99 8.67
CA VAL A 67 -0.74 -8.05 8.27
C VAL A 67 -0.90 -6.76 9.06
N GLU A 68 0.11 -6.43 9.85
CA GLU A 68 0.19 -5.22 10.66
C GLU A 68 0.97 -4.11 9.95
N THR A 69 2.00 -4.48 9.19
CA THR A 69 2.91 -3.52 8.56
C THR A 69 3.22 -3.86 7.11
N ILE A 70 3.14 -2.83 6.27
CA ILE A 70 3.69 -2.85 4.91
C ILE A 70 4.86 -1.86 4.91
N GLY A 71 6.07 -2.37 4.70
CA GLY A 71 7.30 -1.61 4.79
C GLY A 71 7.47 -0.56 3.68
N ASP A 72 8.47 0.29 3.87
CA ASP A 72 8.82 1.29 2.86
C ASP A 72 9.19 0.59 1.54
N TYR A 73 8.79 1.18 0.41
CA TYR A 73 9.04 0.64 -0.94
C TYR A 73 8.53 -0.80 -1.20
N ALA A 74 7.73 -1.40 -0.31
CA ALA A 74 7.40 -2.82 -0.35
C ALA A 74 6.90 -3.31 -1.71
N PHE A 75 6.11 -2.50 -2.43
CA PHE A 75 5.58 -2.75 -3.77
C PHE A 75 5.88 -1.58 -4.72
N ASP A 76 6.96 -0.82 -4.48
CA ASP A 76 7.42 0.26 -5.36
C ASP A 76 7.66 -0.27 -6.77
N SER A 77 7.19 0.47 -7.77
CA SER A 77 7.44 0.20 -9.19
C SER A 77 6.95 -1.20 -9.64
N THR A 78 5.85 -1.68 -9.05
CA THR A 78 5.15 -2.90 -9.50
C THR A 78 4.04 -2.58 -10.50
N LYS A 79 3.50 -3.61 -11.16
CA LYS A 79 2.41 -3.47 -12.15
C LYS A 79 1.01 -3.65 -11.54
N LEU A 80 0.89 -3.67 -10.21
CA LEU A 80 -0.38 -3.85 -9.50
C LEU A 80 -1.43 -2.86 -10.01
N THR A 81 -2.63 -3.38 -10.30
CA THR A 81 -3.78 -2.59 -10.78
C THR A 81 -4.83 -2.39 -9.70
N GLY A 82 -4.87 -3.28 -8.70
CA GLY A 82 -5.79 -3.20 -7.58
C GLY A 82 -5.10 -3.48 -6.24
N LEU A 83 -5.62 -2.86 -5.19
CA LEU A 83 -5.22 -3.11 -3.81
C LEU A 83 -6.50 -3.25 -2.97
N ASP A 84 -6.68 -4.43 -2.40
CA ASP A 84 -7.78 -4.73 -1.49
C ASP A 84 -7.27 -4.83 -0.05
N LEU A 85 -7.69 -3.86 0.75
CA LEU A 85 -7.41 -3.77 2.19
C LEU A 85 -8.64 -4.14 3.05
N SER A 86 -9.75 -4.62 2.47
CA SER A 86 -10.98 -4.89 3.22
C SER A 86 -10.80 -5.96 4.27
N ASN A 87 -9.89 -6.91 4.02
CA ASN A 87 -9.56 -7.98 4.95
C ASN A 87 -8.47 -7.58 5.95
N ALA A 88 -7.72 -6.50 5.73
CA ALA A 88 -6.52 -6.12 6.48
C ALA A 88 -6.85 -5.49 7.86
N ALA A 89 -7.59 -6.23 8.69
CA ALA A 89 -8.14 -5.76 9.97
C ALA A 89 -7.08 -5.40 11.03
N SER A 90 -5.85 -5.89 10.88
CA SER A 90 -4.72 -5.59 11.76
C SER A 90 -3.75 -4.55 11.21
N LEU A 91 -3.96 -4.04 9.99
CA LEU A 91 -3.02 -3.12 9.34
C LEU A 91 -2.93 -1.79 10.12
N VAL A 92 -1.72 -1.48 10.60
CA VAL A 92 -1.42 -0.29 11.40
C VAL A 92 -0.66 0.76 10.58
N SER A 93 0.25 0.35 9.69
CA SER A 93 1.09 1.28 8.95
C SER A 93 1.33 0.87 7.50
N ILE A 94 1.23 1.86 6.61
CA ILE A 94 1.66 1.77 5.21
C ILE A 94 2.91 2.62 5.06
N GLY A 95 4.03 2.00 4.72
CA GLY A 95 5.35 2.62 4.63
C GLY A 95 5.47 3.67 3.53
N GLY A 96 6.55 4.44 3.59
CA GLY A 96 6.89 5.42 2.58
C GLY A 96 7.20 4.76 1.24
N ASN A 97 6.67 5.32 0.15
CA ASN A 97 6.77 4.78 -1.21
C ASN A 97 6.23 3.35 -1.37
N ALA A 98 5.46 2.81 -0.41
CA ALA A 98 5.07 1.40 -0.39
C ALA A 98 4.39 0.93 -1.69
N PHE A 99 3.61 1.80 -2.35
CA PHE A 99 2.92 1.53 -3.62
C PHE A 99 3.21 2.62 -4.66
N LYS A 100 4.37 3.28 -4.54
CA LYS A 100 4.80 4.32 -5.49
C LYS A 100 4.97 3.73 -6.89
N GLU A 101 4.63 4.51 -7.91
CA GLU A 101 4.83 4.16 -9.33
C GLU A 101 4.15 2.83 -9.72
N THR A 102 3.00 2.53 -9.11
CA THR A 102 2.14 1.39 -9.46
C THR A 102 0.98 1.80 -10.38
N ASN A 103 0.30 0.81 -10.97
CA ASN A 103 -0.89 1.04 -11.80
C ASN A 103 -2.20 1.04 -10.99
N LEU A 104 -2.13 1.14 -9.65
CA LEU A 104 -3.31 1.08 -8.78
C LEU A 104 -4.37 2.08 -9.23
N GLU A 105 -5.57 1.60 -9.50
CA GLU A 105 -6.71 2.39 -9.97
C GLU A 105 -7.97 2.11 -9.14
N GLY A 106 -9.05 2.84 -9.41
CA GLY A 106 -10.31 2.66 -8.70
C GLY A 106 -10.31 3.31 -7.31
N THR A 107 -10.93 2.62 -6.35
CA THR A 107 -11.15 3.11 -4.98
C THR A 107 -10.21 2.43 -4.01
N LEU A 108 -9.45 3.23 -3.25
CA LEU A 108 -8.71 2.77 -2.09
C LEU A 108 -9.51 3.02 -0.82
N VAL A 109 -9.82 1.98 -0.07
CA VAL A 109 -10.47 2.07 1.26
C VAL A 109 -9.42 1.84 2.34
N ILE A 110 -9.26 2.78 3.26
CA ILE A 110 -8.30 2.67 4.36
C ILE A 110 -8.97 2.02 5.59
N PRO A 111 -8.47 0.88 6.11
CA PRO A 111 -9.10 0.19 7.22
C PRO A 111 -8.88 0.88 8.58
N ALA A 112 -9.71 0.50 9.56
CA ALA A 112 -9.89 1.25 10.81
C ALA A 112 -8.65 1.37 11.71
N LYS A 113 -7.72 0.43 11.64
CA LYS A 113 -6.52 0.44 12.48
C LYS A 113 -5.34 1.18 11.87
N VAL A 114 -5.41 1.60 10.61
CA VAL A 114 -4.31 2.32 9.97
C VAL A 114 -4.12 3.64 10.69
N LYS A 115 -2.91 3.84 11.24
CA LYS A 115 -2.50 5.06 11.93
C LYS A 115 -1.72 5.99 11.03
N THR A 116 -0.93 5.44 10.11
CA THR A 116 0.01 6.21 9.30
C THR A 116 -0.01 5.76 7.84
N ILE A 117 -0.08 6.74 6.94
CA ILE A 117 0.22 6.57 5.52
C ILE A 117 1.52 7.33 5.24
N GLY A 118 2.56 6.61 4.83
CA GLY A 118 3.92 7.13 4.72
C GLY A 118 4.15 8.15 3.61
N TYR A 119 5.35 8.72 3.63
CA TYR A 119 5.87 9.61 2.58
C TYR A 119 5.69 8.99 1.19
N ALA A 120 5.04 9.67 0.25
CA ALA A 120 4.87 9.20 -1.13
C ALA A 120 4.26 7.79 -1.28
N ALA A 121 3.53 7.27 -0.26
CA ALA A 121 3.07 5.89 -0.22
C ALA A 121 2.29 5.44 -1.48
N PHE A 122 1.54 6.34 -2.10
CA PHE A 122 0.76 6.12 -3.31
C PHE A 122 1.08 7.16 -4.41
N ASP A 123 2.30 7.70 -4.42
CA ASP A 123 2.74 8.65 -5.46
C ASP A 123 2.75 7.98 -6.85
N VAL A 124 2.35 8.73 -7.87
CA VAL A 124 2.31 8.28 -9.28
C VAL A 124 1.44 7.03 -9.48
N THR A 125 0.28 6.97 -8.80
CA THR A 125 -0.74 5.92 -9.05
C THR A 125 -1.91 6.45 -9.88
N LYS A 126 -2.83 5.57 -10.28
CA LYS A 126 -4.05 5.89 -11.04
C LYS A 126 -5.30 5.91 -10.18
N LEU A 127 -5.16 5.90 -8.85
CA LEU A 127 -6.28 5.89 -7.90
C LEU A 127 -7.24 7.04 -8.19
N MET A 128 -8.52 6.73 -8.31
CA MET A 128 -9.57 7.71 -8.63
C MET A 128 -10.34 8.15 -7.38
N PHE A 129 -10.46 7.27 -6.40
CA PHE A 129 -11.17 7.54 -5.15
C PHE A 129 -10.37 7.07 -3.95
N LEU A 130 -10.46 7.84 -2.88
CA LEU A 130 -9.89 7.52 -1.57
C LEU A 130 -11.01 7.62 -0.55
N ASP A 131 -11.31 6.50 0.10
CA ASP A 131 -12.30 6.41 1.16
C ASP A 131 -11.59 6.27 2.52
N LEU A 132 -11.71 7.33 3.33
CA LEU A 132 -11.20 7.38 4.70
C LEU A 132 -12.30 7.22 5.75
N SER A 133 -13.55 6.95 5.36
CA SER A 133 -14.71 6.89 6.28
C SER A 133 -14.54 5.84 7.39
N SER A 134 -13.82 4.76 7.10
CA SER A 134 -13.54 3.69 8.05
C SER A 134 -12.23 3.91 8.83
N ALA A 135 -11.40 4.90 8.48
CA ALA A 135 -10.04 5.11 8.98
C ALA A 135 -10.00 5.80 10.37
N ALA A 136 -10.72 5.24 11.34
CA ALA A 136 -10.93 5.81 12.67
C ALA A 136 -9.65 6.00 13.52
N SER A 137 -8.55 5.33 13.17
CA SER A 137 -7.25 5.47 13.87
C SER A 137 -6.23 6.32 13.11
N LEU A 138 -6.55 6.83 11.92
CA LEU A 138 -5.61 7.55 11.06
C LEU A 138 -5.14 8.87 11.71
N VAL A 139 -3.85 8.99 11.99
CA VAL A 139 -3.27 10.18 12.64
C VAL A 139 -2.51 11.03 11.64
N SER A 140 -1.82 10.41 10.68
CA SER A 140 -0.97 11.14 9.74
C SER A 140 -1.04 10.62 8.31
N ILE A 141 -1.00 11.56 7.38
CA ILE A 141 -0.82 11.37 5.95
C ILE A 141 0.50 12.06 5.58
N GLY A 142 1.48 11.31 5.10
CA GLY A 142 2.84 11.80 4.86
C GLY A 142 2.96 12.78 3.69
N ASP A 143 4.12 13.43 3.59
CA ASP A 143 4.42 14.33 2.46
C ASP A 143 4.28 13.57 1.14
N THR A 144 3.67 14.18 0.15
CA THR A 144 3.43 13.61 -1.18
C THR A 144 2.69 12.26 -1.21
N ALA A 145 2.04 11.83 -0.12
CA ALA A 145 1.44 10.49 0.01
C ALA A 145 0.52 10.06 -1.16
N PHE A 146 -0.25 10.99 -1.71
CA PHE A 146 -1.14 10.80 -2.87
C PHE A 146 -0.80 11.77 -4.00
N TYR A 147 0.48 12.15 -4.11
CA TYR A 147 0.96 13.01 -5.17
C TYR A 147 0.76 12.35 -6.54
N ARG A 148 0.39 13.15 -7.55
CA ARG A 148 0.20 12.68 -8.95
C ARG A 148 -0.81 11.54 -9.14
N THR A 149 -1.74 11.37 -8.21
CA THR A 149 -2.87 10.43 -8.36
C THR A 149 -3.99 11.02 -9.21
N LYS A 150 -5.04 10.22 -9.50
CA LYS A 150 -6.24 10.68 -10.22
C LYS A 150 -7.42 10.97 -9.29
N LEU A 151 -7.15 11.09 -7.99
CA LEU A 151 -8.16 11.33 -6.96
C LEU A 151 -9.04 12.52 -7.35
N THR A 152 -10.34 12.33 -7.37
CA THR A 152 -11.32 13.33 -7.82
C THR A 152 -12.48 13.45 -6.83
N GLY A 153 -13.24 14.54 -6.95
CA GLY A 153 -14.42 14.79 -6.11
C GLY A 153 -14.08 15.35 -4.73
N THR A 154 -14.94 15.06 -3.76
CA THR A 154 -14.77 15.49 -2.36
C THR A 154 -14.01 14.45 -1.56
N LEU A 155 -12.95 14.88 -0.89
CA LEU A 155 -12.27 14.07 0.13
C LEU A 155 -12.72 14.50 1.53
N VAL A 156 -13.19 13.54 2.32
CA VAL A 156 -13.51 13.75 3.75
C VAL A 156 -12.31 13.31 4.58
N ILE A 157 -11.77 14.21 5.40
CA ILE A 157 -10.67 13.91 6.32
C ILE A 157 -11.25 13.53 7.69
N PRO A 158 -10.89 12.37 8.27
CA PRO A 158 -11.32 12.01 9.62
C PRO A 158 -10.82 12.99 10.68
N ALA A 159 -11.64 13.26 11.70
CA ALA A 159 -11.35 14.21 12.78
C ALA A 159 -10.05 13.92 13.55
N ASN A 160 -9.64 12.66 13.59
CA ASN A 160 -8.43 12.17 14.25
C ASN A 160 -7.12 12.47 13.47
N VAL A 161 -7.19 12.91 12.21
CA VAL A 161 -6.01 13.25 11.42
C VAL A 161 -5.40 14.55 11.94
N LYS A 162 -4.16 14.46 12.44
CA LYS A 162 -3.42 15.58 13.02
C LYS A 162 -2.45 16.23 12.03
N THR A 163 -1.94 15.44 11.09
CA THR A 163 -0.91 15.89 10.15
C THR A 163 -1.26 15.45 8.73
N ILE A 164 -1.30 16.42 7.82
CA ILE A 164 -1.31 16.20 6.38
C ILE A 164 -0.02 16.81 5.84
N GLY A 165 0.80 15.97 5.21
CA GLY A 165 2.13 16.34 4.76
C GLY A 165 2.15 17.32 3.60
N ILE A 166 3.32 17.92 3.39
CA ILE A 166 3.60 18.83 2.29
C ILE A 166 3.29 18.12 0.97
N ASN A 167 2.48 18.76 0.11
CA ASN A 167 2.10 18.24 -1.20
C ASN A 167 1.36 16.89 -1.18
N ALA A 168 0.82 16.44 -0.04
CA ALA A 168 0.18 15.12 0.10
C ALA A 168 -0.86 14.82 -1.00
N PHE A 169 -1.61 15.83 -1.44
CA PHE A 169 -2.63 15.71 -2.50
C PHE A 169 -2.35 16.63 -3.70
N ARG A 170 -1.08 17.02 -3.92
CA ARG A 170 -0.70 17.86 -5.07
C ARG A 170 -0.83 17.06 -6.37
N GLU A 171 -1.14 17.74 -7.49
CA GLU A 171 -1.35 17.09 -8.80
C GLU A 171 -2.46 16.00 -8.79
N THR A 172 -3.43 16.12 -7.88
CA THR A 172 -4.69 15.37 -7.91
C THR A 172 -5.78 16.16 -8.65
N LYS A 173 -6.98 15.58 -8.79
CA LYS A 173 -8.18 16.20 -9.37
C LYS A 173 -9.27 16.47 -8.31
N LEU A 174 -8.91 16.48 -7.02
CA LEU A 174 -9.87 16.77 -5.96
C LEU A 174 -10.47 18.17 -6.15
N THR A 175 -11.78 18.27 -6.00
CA THR A 175 -12.52 19.53 -6.17
C THR A 175 -12.86 20.19 -4.83
N SER A 176 -12.82 19.41 -3.75
CA SER A 176 -13.29 19.82 -2.42
C SER A 176 -12.63 18.96 -1.34
N LEU A 177 -12.43 19.59 -0.18
CA LEU A 177 -11.94 18.95 1.03
C LEU A 177 -12.93 19.25 2.16
N ASP A 178 -13.40 18.22 2.85
CA ASP A 178 -14.21 18.34 4.05
C ASP A 178 -13.37 18.01 5.29
N LEU A 179 -13.27 19.00 6.18
CA LEU A 179 -12.56 18.95 7.46
C LEU A 179 -13.51 19.09 8.66
N SER A 180 -14.83 19.04 8.44
CA SER A 180 -15.84 19.41 9.45
C SER A 180 -16.27 18.28 10.40
N GLN A 181 -15.56 17.15 10.37
CA GLN A 181 -15.82 15.95 11.17
C GLN A 181 -15.39 16.11 12.64
#